data_AF-A0A972ZRC2-F1
#
_entry.id   AF-A0A972ZRC2-F1
#
_cell.length_a   1.000
_cell.length_b   1.000
_cell.length_c   1.000
_cell.angle_alpha   90.00
_cell.angle_beta   90.00
_cell.angle_gamma   90.00
#
_symmetry.space_group_name_H-M   'P 1'
#
loop_
_entity.id
_entity.type
_entity.pdbx_description
1 polymer ?
#
loop_
_entity_poly.entity_id
_entity_poly.type
_entity_poly.pdbx_seq_one_letter_code
_entity_poly.pdbx_strand_id
1 'polypeptide(L)'
;PPKLVCTGPYAYTRNPMLTGIFFLMFGIGFWIGSFSLILIFTPLFILANILELKKIEEPELEKRLGKEYLEYKQRTPMFIPGLHKVLKVKR
;
A
#
# COMPACT_ATOMS: atom_id res chain seq x y z
N PRO A 1 8.43 -3.38 13.24
CA PRO A 1 8.55 -2.33 14.27
C PRO A 1 7.91 -2.81 15.58
N PRO A 2 8.39 -2.41 16.76
CA PRO A 2 7.85 -2.85 18.05
C PRO A 2 6.51 -2.18 18.41
N LYS A 3 6.14 -1.08 17.72
CA LYS A 3 4.88 -0.34 17.94
C LYS A 3 4.27 0.07 16.61
N LEU A 4 2.94 0.19 16.60
CA LEU A 4 2.16 0.63 15.46
C LEU A 4 2.37 2.14 15.20
N VAL A 5 2.70 2.50 13.97
CA VAL A 5 2.85 3.91 13.54
C VAL A 5 1.67 4.27 12.64
N CYS A 6 0.88 5.24 13.07
CA CYS A 6 -0.32 5.71 12.36
C CYS A 6 -0.28 7.21 12.04
N THR A 7 0.88 7.85 12.19
CA THR A 7 1.06 9.30 12.01
C THR A 7 1.77 9.61 10.69
N GLY A 8 1.67 10.87 10.25
CA GLY A 8 2.28 11.31 8.99
C GLY A 8 1.68 10.58 7.77
N PRO A 9 2.48 10.12 6.81
CA PRO A 9 1.99 9.41 5.61
C PRO A 9 1.16 8.16 5.94
N TYR A 10 1.51 7.45 7.03
CA TYR A 10 0.80 6.25 7.49
C TYR A 10 -0.63 6.55 7.98
N ALA A 11 -0.98 7.81 8.26
CA ALA A 11 -2.36 8.19 8.57
C ALA A 11 -3.29 8.07 7.35
N TYR A 12 -2.73 8.22 6.14
CA TYR A 12 -3.50 8.29 4.89
C TYR A 12 -3.51 6.97 4.11
N THR A 13 -2.43 6.19 4.20
CA THR A 13 -2.27 4.92 3.51
C THR A 13 -1.41 3.98 4.36
N ARG A 14 -1.70 2.68 4.33
CA ARG A 14 -0.93 1.71 5.11
C ARG A 14 0.46 1.47 4.54
N ASN A 15 0.62 1.67 3.23
CA ASN A 15 1.87 1.42 2.51
C ASN A 15 2.29 2.66 1.69
N PRO A 16 2.66 3.78 2.35
CA PRO A 16 3.08 5.00 1.66
C PRO A 16 4.35 4.77 0.83
N MET A 17 5.25 3.90 1.29
CA MET A 17 6.47 3.52 0.56
C MET A 17 6.15 2.88 -0.79
N LEU A 18 5.22 1.91 -0.84
CA LEU A 18 4.87 1.27 -2.11
C LEU A 18 4.22 2.26 -3.09
N THR A 19 3.44 3.20 -2.57
CA THR A 19 2.86 4.30 -3.37
C THR A 19 3.96 5.19 -3.95
N GLY A 20 4.99 5.52 -3.16
CA GLY A 20 6.16 6.27 -3.63
C GLY A 20 6.96 5.52 -4.71
N ILE A 21 7.18 4.21 -4.52
CA ILE A 21 7.87 3.37 -5.50
C ILE A 21 7.09 3.28 -6.80
N PHE A 22 5.76 3.16 -6.74
CA PHE A 22 4.91 3.22 -7.93
C PHE A 22 5.16 4.50 -8.75
N PHE A 23 5.08 5.67 -8.10
CA PHE A 23 5.31 6.94 -8.78
C PHE A 23 6.75 7.09 -9.29
N LEU A 24 7.74 6.57 -8.55
CA LEU A 24 9.13 6.58 -8.97
C LEU A 24 9.34 5.74 -10.24
N MET A 25 8.87 4.48 -10.24
CA MET A 25 9.02 3.59 -11.40
C MET A 25 8.25 4.11 -12.61
N PHE A 26 7.03 4.60 -12.38
CA PHE A 26 6.21 5.21 -13.42
C PHE A 26 6.90 6.47 -14.00
N GLY A 27 7.40 7.35 -13.13
CA GLY A 27 8.09 8.59 -13.53
C GLY A 27 9.38 8.31 -14.29
N ILE A 28 10.19 7.34 -13.84
CA ILE A 28 11.40 6.92 -14.56
C ILE A 28 11.03 6.33 -15.91
N GLY A 29 10.04 5.43 -15.97
CA GLY A 29 9.55 4.86 -17.22
C GLY A 29 9.09 5.91 -18.21
N PHE A 30 8.38 6.93 -17.72
CA PHE A 30 7.94 8.06 -18.53
C PHE A 30 9.12 8.91 -19.01
N TRP A 31 10.06 9.24 -18.12
CA TRP A 31 11.24 10.06 -18.42
C TRP A 31 12.12 9.46 -19.52
N ILE A 32 12.31 8.13 -19.51
CA ILE A 32 13.12 7.43 -20.50
C ILE A 32 12.31 6.94 -21.72
N GLY A 33 10.99 7.18 -21.75
CA GLY A 33 10.11 6.73 -22.83
C GLY A 33 9.92 5.21 -22.91
N SER A 34 10.13 4.47 -21.81
CA SER A 34 10.05 3.00 -21.80
C SER A 34 8.65 2.50 -21.48
N PHE A 35 7.89 2.16 -22.53
CA PHE A 35 6.56 1.57 -22.38
C PHE A 35 6.60 0.22 -21.64
N SER A 36 7.65 -0.58 -21.79
CA SER A 36 7.78 -1.85 -21.07
C SER A 36 7.92 -1.62 -19.57
N LEU A 37 8.68 -0.60 -19.14
CA LEU A 37 8.82 -0.26 -17.72
C LEU A 37 7.49 0.19 -17.12
N ILE A 38 6.72 1.00 -17.85
CA ILE A 38 5.43 1.53 -17.40
C ILE A 38 4.34 0.45 -17.39
N LEU A 39 4.21 -0.33 -18.46
CA LEU A 39 3.06 -1.20 -18.68
C LEU A 39 3.27 -2.64 -18.21
N ILE A 40 4.52 -3.10 -18.07
CA ILE A 40 4.83 -4.49 -17.69
C ILE A 40 5.48 -4.51 -16.32
N PHE A 41 6.65 -3.89 -16.18
CA PHE A 41 7.46 -4.02 -14.97
C PHE A 41 6.84 -3.31 -13.77
N THR A 42 6.30 -2.10 -13.94
CA THR A 42 5.67 -1.37 -12.83
C THR A 42 4.45 -2.12 -12.28
N PRO A 43 3.46 -2.55 -13.09
CA PRO A 43 2.32 -3.33 -12.58
C PRO A 43 2.74 -4.67 -11.98
N LEU A 44 3.69 -5.37 -12.60
CA LEU A 44 4.18 -6.65 -12.09
C LEU A 44 4.86 -6.50 -10.73
N PHE A 45 5.71 -5.48 -10.57
CA PHE A 45 6.38 -5.20 -9.30
C PHE A 45 5.38 -4.86 -8.19
N ILE A 46 4.40 -4.00 -8.50
CA ILE A 46 3.34 -3.64 -7.54
C ILE A 46 2.49 -4.86 -7.17
N LEU A 47 2.14 -5.70 -8.15
CA LEU A 47 1.38 -6.93 -7.89
C LEU A 47 2.14 -7.89 -6.97
N ALA A 48 3.44 -8.11 -7.22
CA ALA A 48 4.27 -8.96 -6.39
C ALA A 48 4.31 -8.46 -4.93
N ASN A 49 4.54 -7.15 -4.74
CA ASN A 49 4.54 -6.53 -3.41
C ASN A 49 3.18 -6.61 -2.72
N ILE A 50 2.07 -6.45 -3.46
CA ILE A 50 0.71 -6.61 -2.90
C ILE A 50 0.50 -8.04 -2.38
N LEU A 51 0.97 -9.05 -3.13
CA LEU A 51 0.85 -10.45 -2.74
C LEU A 51 1.65 -10.74 -1.48
N GLU A 52 2.89 -10.26 -1.41
CA GLU A 52 3.74 -10.36 -0.22
C GLU A 52 3.09 -9.68 0.99
N LEU A 53 2.65 -8.43 0.83
CA LEU A 53 1.97 -7.66 1.86
C LEU A 53 0.76 -8.42 2.42
N LYS A 54 -0.13 -8.92 1.55
CA LYS A 54 -1.35 -9.60 2.00
C LYS A 54 -1.12 -10.97 2.60
N LYS A 55 -0.14 -11.72 2.09
CA LYS A 55 0.07 -13.12 2.49
C LYS A 55 1.04 -13.27 3.66
N ILE A 56 1.95 -12.33 3.84
CA ILE A 56 3.06 -12.46 4.78
C ILE A 56 3.01 -11.32 5.78
N GLU A 57 3.10 -10.07 5.33
CA GLU A 57 3.28 -8.93 6.23
C GLU A 57 2.01 -8.61 7.05
N GLU A 58 0.83 -8.52 6.42
CA GLU A 58 -0.41 -8.22 7.13
C GLU A 58 -0.76 -9.30 8.18
N PRO A 59 -0.70 -10.61 7.89
CA PRO A 59 -0.95 -11.64 8.90
C PRO A 59 0.08 -11.62 10.04
N GLU A 60 1.34 -11.30 9.75
CA GLU A 60 2.37 -11.17 10.76
C GLU A 60 2.12 -9.96 11.67
N LEU A 61 1.74 -8.81 11.11
CA LEU A 61 1.36 -7.62 11.86
C LEU A 61 0.10 -7.85 12.71
N GLU A 62 -0.90 -8.57 12.18
CA GLU A 62 -2.08 -8.98 12.95
C GLU A 62 -1.70 -9.86 14.15
N LYS A 63 -0.79 -10.81 13.98
CA LYS A 63 -0.30 -11.65 15.08
C LYS A 63 0.50 -10.86 16.12
N ARG A 64 1.32 -9.91 15.68
CA ARG A 64 2.24 -9.15 16.56
C ARG A 64 1.56 -7.99 17.29
N LEU A 65 0.63 -7.29 16.63
CA LEU A 65 0.01 -6.04 17.12
C LEU A 65 -1.48 -6.22 17.46
N GLY A 66 -2.09 -7.34 17.07
CA GLY A 66 -3.44 -7.70 17.46
C GLY A 66 -4.49 -6.64 17.09
N LYS A 67 -5.31 -6.28 18.08
CA LYS A 67 -6.50 -5.43 17.89
C LYS A 67 -6.16 -4.03 17.37
N GLU A 68 -5.06 -3.43 17.82
CA GLU A 68 -4.66 -2.08 17.39
C GLU A 68 -4.41 -2.02 15.88
N TYR A 69 -3.75 -3.04 15.34
CA TYR A 69 -3.51 -3.13 13.91
C TYR A 69 -4.79 -3.44 13.13
N LEU A 70 -5.70 -4.25 13.65
CA LEU A 70 -7.00 -4.51 13.01
C LEU A 70 -7.84 -3.25 12.89
N GLU A 71 -7.92 -2.44 13.94
CA GLU A 71 -8.63 -1.14 13.91
C GLU A 71 -7.98 -0.16 12.93
N TYR A 72 -6.65 -0.13 12.88
CA TYR A 72 -5.91 0.63 11.88
C TYR A 72 -6.15 0.14 10.45
N LYS A 73 -6.14 -1.17 10.22
CA LYS A 73 -6.41 -1.81 8.93
C LYS A 73 -7.81 -1.50 8.42
N GLN A 74 -8.79 -1.41 9.34
CA GLN A 74 -10.15 -1.04 8.99
C GLN A 74 -10.27 0.44 8.60
N ARG A 75 -9.61 1.36 9.31
CA ARG A 75 -9.76 2.81 9.05
C ARG A 75 -8.90 3.34 7.91
N THR A 76 -7.74 2.72 7.65
CA THR A 76 -6.74 3.24 6.72
C THR A 76 -6.65 2.35 5.46
N PRO A 77 -6.84 2.92 4.25
CA PRO A 77 -6.75 2.16 3.00
C PRO A 77 -5.33 1.68 2.72
N MET A 78 -5.20 0.66 1.86
CA MET A 78 -3.90 0.04 1.55
C MET A 78 -2.97 0.94 0.74
N PHE A 79 -3.52 1.70 -0.22
CA PHE A 79 -2.74 2.52 -1.18
C PHE A 79 -3.31 3.92 -1.37
N ILE A 80 -4.58 4.03 -1.75
CA ILE A 80 -5.19 5.32 -2.15
C ILE A 80 -5.96 5.93 -0.97
N PRO A 81 -5.57 7.12 -0.47
CA PRO A 81 -6.30 7.85 0.56
C PRO A 81 -7.75 8.10 0.15
N GLY A 82 -8.70 7.93 1.08
CA GLY A 82 -10.13 8.19 0.83
C GLY A 82 -10.92 7.05 0.17
N LEU A 83 -10.26 6.05 -0.42
CA LEU A 83 -10.93 4.91 -1.07
C LEU A 83 -11.81 4.10 -0.11
N HIS A 84 -11.43 4.03 1.17
CA HIS A 84 -12.20 3.38 2.22
C HIS A 84 -13.56 4.05 2.48
N LYS A 85 -13.68 5.39 2.40
CA LYS A 85 -14.97 6.08 2.61
C LYS A 85 -15.97 5.74 1.50
N VAL A 86 -15.49 5.70 0.26
CA VAL A 86 -16.32 5.39 -0.92
C VAL A 86 -16.86 3.95 -0.88
N LEU A 87 -16.06 2.99 -0.40
CA LEU A 87 -16.48 1.59 -0.28
C LEU A 87 -17.45 1.33 0.89
N LYS A 88 -17.43 2.16 1.94
CA LYS A 88 -18.37 2.07 3.07
C LYS A 88 -19.73 2.73 2.78
N VAL A 89 -19.77 3.80 1.98
CA VAL A 89 -21.03 4.48 1.58
C VAL A 89 -21.91 3.61 0.67
N LYS A 90 -21.33 2.59 0.03
CA LYS A 90 -22.03 1.65 -0.85
C LYS A 90 -22.52 0.35 -0.16
N ARG A 91 -22.37 0.22 1.16
CA ARG A 91 -22.84 -0.94 1.95
C ARG A 91 -23.93 -0.54 2.92
#